data_AF-A0A958FGM4-F1
#
_entry.id   AF-A0A958FGM4-F1
#
_cell.length_a   1.000
_cell.length_b   1.000
_cell.length_c   1.000
_cell.angle_alpha   90.00
_cell.angle_beta   90.00
_cell.angle_gamma   90.00
#
_symmetry.space_group_name_H-M   'P 1'
#
loop_
_entity.id
_entity.type
_entity.pdbx_description
1 polymer ?
#
loop_
_entity_poly.entity_id
_entity_poly.type
_entity_poly.pdbx_seq_one_letter_code
_entity_poly.pdbx_strand_id
1 'polypeptide(L)'
;MKRLILLHLLWLGLTLPVLGQGFLLPGGIEVSGNTYLEFALSDTSKSRFTESWTDLFLTRGNFRAGFRLGVHEPPVSFASQNSVSGLEHRFLEYRKGGFLARVGNFYSLFGRGLILRSFENRTLRWDGNIDGVKLEYRHRYA
;
A
#
# COMPACT_ATOMS: atom_id res chain seq x y z
N MET A 1 -37.82 -18.94 -3.39
CA MET A 1 -37.33 -17.59 -3.81
C MET A 1 -36.36 -16.92 -2.82
N LYS A 2 -36.35 -17.25 -1.52
CA LYS A 2 -35.43 -16.64 -0.53
C LYS A 2 -33.97 -17.17 -0.53
N ARG A 3 -33.71 -18.34 -1.14
CA ARG A 3 -32.37 -18.96 -1.18
C ARG A 3 -31.42 -18.42 -2.27
N LEU A 4 -31.94 -17.81 -3.34
CA LEU A 4 -31.11 -17.20 -4.39
C LEU A 4 -30.55 -15.83 -3.97
N ILE A 5 -31.26 -15.08 -3.12
CA ILE A 5 -30.80 -13.78 -2.61
C ILE A 5 -29.59 -13.93 -1.68
N LEU A 6 -29.51 -15.05 -0.95
CA LEU A 6 -28.37 -15.37 -0.08
C LEU A 6 -27.08 -15.66 -0.87
N LEU A 7 -27.20 -16.24 -2.07
CA LEU A 7 -26.07 -16.52 -2.96
C LEU A 7 -25.52 -15.25 -3.63
N HIS A 8 -26.37 -14.25 -3.90
CA HIS A 8 -25.92 -12.95 -4.41
C HIS A 8 -25.28 -12.07 -3.31
N LEU A 9 -25.71 -12.22 -2.05
CA LEU A 9 -25.02 -11.62 -0.89
C LEU A 9 -23.67 -12.29 -0.61
N LEU A 10 -23.53 -13.59 -0.87
CA LEU A 10 -22.25 -14.30 -0.74
C LEU A 10 -21.26 -13.93 -1.87
N TRP A 11 -21.76 -13.60 -3.06
CA TRP A 11 -20.93 -13.17 -4.19
C TRP A 11 -20.39 -11.74 -4.03
N LEU A 12 -21.08 -10.89 -3.27
CA LEU A 12 -20.58 -9.56 -2.90
C LEU A 12 -19.42 -9.60 -1.89
N GLY A 13 -19.22 -10.74 -1.21
CA GLY A 13 -18.13 -10.95 -0.24
C GLY A 13 -16.83 -11.48 -0.84
N LEU A 14 -16.80 -11.81 -2.15
CA LEU A 14 -15.65 -12.46 -2.80
C LEU A 14 -14.78 -11.52 -3.64
N THR A 15 -14.94 -10.21 -3.45
CA THR A 15 -13.96 -9.20 -3.87
C THR A 15 -13.75 -8.29 -2.68
N LEU A 16 -12.91 -8.67 -1.72
CA LEU A 16 -12.53 -7.79 -0.61
C LEU A 16 -12.06 -6.46 -1.22
N PRO A 17 -12.86 -5.39 -1.18
CA PRO A 17 -12.39 -4.12 -1.68
C PRO A 17 -11.38 -3.64 -0.67
N VAL A 18 -10.26 -3.13 -1.16
CA VAL A 18 -9.43 -2.19 -0.42
C VAL A 18 -10.38 -1.19 0.26
N LEU A 19 -10.55 -1.30 1.57
CA LEU A 19 -11.39 -0.38 2.33
C LEU A 19 -10.58 0.90 2.51
N GLY A 20 -10.61 1.75 1.49
CA GLY A 20 -10.12 3.11 1.56
C GLY A 20 -11.09 3.97 2.35
N GLN A 21 -10.75 4.32 3.59
CA GLN A 21 -11.55 5.23 4.41
C GLN A 21 -10.72 6.46 4.79
N GLY A 22 -11.30 7.64 4.60
CA GLY A 22 -10.69 8.93 4.94
C GLY A 22 -11.60 9.75 5.84
N PHE A 23 -11.04 10.37 6.88
CA PHE A 23 -11.74 11.25 7.80
C PHE A 23 -11.02 12.61 7.90
N LEU A 24 -11.79 13.69 7.90
CA LEU A 24 -11.30 15.05 8.09
C LEU A 24 -11.43 15.45 9.56
N LEU A 25 -10.30 15.70 10.21
CA LEU A 25 -10.23 16.23 11.56
C LEU A 25 -10.26 17.76 11.56
N PRO A 26 -10.74 18.39 12.65
CA PRO A 26 -10.60 19.83 12.85
C PRO A 26 -9.14 20.30 12.67
N GLY A 27 -8.96 21.46 12.02
CA GLY A 27 -7.61 21.98 11.70
C GLY A 27 -7.06 21.54 10.35
N GLY A 28 -7.88 20.92 9.49
CA GLY A 28 -7.53 20.57 8.12
C GLY A 28 -6.57 19.39 8.00
N ILE A 29 -6.63 18.47 8.97
CA ILE A 29 -5.87 17.23 8.96
C ILE A 29 -6.77 16.13 8.39
N GLU A 30 -6.34 15.49 7.32
CA GLU A 30 -6.99 14.32 6.73
C GLU A 30 -6.24 13.07 7.18
N VAL A 31 -6.98 12.14 7.77
CA VAL A 31 -6.49 10.79 8.07
C VAL A 31 -7.12 9.85 7.06
N SER A 32 -6.32 9.14 6.29
CA SER A 32 -6.83 8.11 5.38
C SER A 32 -6.03 6.84 5.48
N GLY A 33 -6.61 5.74 5.05
CA GLY A 33 -5.92 4.46 5.08
C GLY A 33 -6.58 3.45 4.17
N ASN A 34 -5.81 2.42 3.84
CA ASN A 34 -6.23 1.29 3.05
C ASN A 34 -5.81 0.03 3.79
N THR A 35 -6.70 -0.95 3.88
CA THR A 35 -6.34 -2.27 4.40
C THR A 35 -6.54 -3.32 3.33
N TYR A 36 -5.68 -4.33 3.34
CA TYR A 36 -5.72 -5.48 2.46
C TYR A 36 -5.55 -6.75 3.28
N LEU A 37 -6.29 -7.78 2.90
CA LEU A 37 -6.27 -9.07 3.56
C LEU A 37 -6.46 -10.17 2.53
N GLU A 38 -5.55 -11.13 2.51
CA GLU A 38 -5.55 -12.29 1.64
C GLU A 38 -5.31 -13.56 2.46
N PHE A 39 -6.07 -14.60 2.12
CA PHE A 39 -5.91 -15.93 2.69
C PHE A 39 -5.88 -16.95 1.56
N ALA A 40 -4.92 -17.86 1.61
CA ALA A 40 -4.87 -19.00 0.71
C ALA A 40 -4.66 -20.31 1.50
N LEU A 41 -5.40 -21.34 1.09
CA LEU A 41 -5.27 -22.69 1.61
C LEU A 41 -4.81 -23.59 0.47
N SER A 42 -3.77 -24.37 0.71
CA SER A 42 -3.30 -25.38 -0.24
C SER A 42 -3.58 -26.77 0.32
N ASP A 43 -4.50 -27.49 -0.32
CA ASP A 43 -4.86 -28.86 0.08
C ASP A 43 -3.72 -29.86 -0.18
N THR A 44 -2.88 -29.59 -1.19
CA THR A 44 -1.76 -30.46 -1.58
C THR A 44 -0.60 -30.41 -0.59
N SER A 45 -0.30 -29.23 -0.03
CA SER A 45 0.82 -29.04 0.91
C SER A 45 0.39 -28.87 2.37
N LYS A 46 -0.92 -28.88 2.66
CA LYS A 46 -1.52 -28.54 3.97
C LYS A 46 -0.98 -27.21 4.55
N SER A 47 -0.58 -26.28 3.69
CA SER A 47 -0.04 -24.99 4.10
C SER A 47 -1.12 -23.93 4.06
N ARG A 48 -1.16 -23.12 5.12
CA ARG A 48 -1.99 -21.91 5.20
C ARG A 48 -1.11 -20.70 4.89
N PHE A 49 -1.60 -19.83 4.03
CA PHE A 49 -1.03 -18.52 3.76
C PHE A 49 -2.01 -17.43 4.21
N THR A 50 -1.51 -16.47 4.97
CA THR A 50 -2.21 -15.27 5.40
C THR A 50 -1.30 -14.09 5.11
N GLU A 51 -1.80 -13.12 4.37
CA GLU A 51 -1.10 -11.87 4.09
C GLU A 51 -2.05 -10.71 4.37
N SER A 52 -1.60 -9.76 5.16
CA SER A 52 -2.40 -8.59 5.52
C SER A 52 -1.50 -7.39 5.61
N TRP A 53 -1.93 -6.25 5.08
CA TRP A 53 -1.26 -4.99 5.34
C TRP A 53 -2.25 -3.85 5.47
N THR A 54 -1.84 -2.85 6.22
CA THR A 54 -2.61 -1.62 6.42
C THR A 54 -1.72 -0.43 6.17
N ASP A 55 -2.09 0.37 5.18
CA ASP A 55 -1.55 1.68 4.89
C ASP A 55 -2.30 2.74 5.67
N LEU A 56 -1.58 3.64 6.32
CA LEU A 56 -2.13 4.81 6.98
C LEU A 56 -1.43 6.06 6.44
N PHE A 57 -2.21 7.10 6.21
CA PHE A 57 -1.78 8.37 5.65
C PHE A 57 -2.35 9.52 6.48
N LEU A 58 -1.48 10.50 6.74
CA LEU A 58 -1.84 11.75 7.40
C LEU A 58 -1.50 12.89 6.45
N THR A 59 -2.50 13.65 6.02
CA THR A 59 -2.31 14.77 5.09
C THR A 59 -2.74 16.07 5.76
N ARG A 60 -1.91 17.11 5.66
CA ARG A 60 -2.24 18.46 6.12
C ARG A 60 -1.67 19.49 5.16
N GLY A 61 -2.55 20.12 4.37
CA GLY A 61 -2.16 21.06 3.33
C GLY A 61 -1.20 20.43 2.33
N ASN A 62 0.04 20.91 2.29
CA ASN A 62 1.07 20.44 1.35
C ASN A 62 1.91 19.27 1.89
N PHE A 63 1.69 18.84 3.13
CA PHE A 63 2.44 17.75 3.76
C PHE A 63 1.61 16.46 3.79
N ARG A 64 2.28 15.33 3.57
CA ARG A 64 1.72 14.00 3.71
C ARG A 64 2.72 13.07 4.37
N ALA A 65 2.35 12.45 5.48
CA ALA A 65 3.08 11.33 6.06
C ALA A 65 2.33 10.03 5.78
N GLY A 66 3.06 8.92 5.72
CA GLY A 66 2.43 7.62 5.59
C GLY A 66 3.29 6.49 6.11
N PHE A 67 2.63 5.43 6.54
CA PHE A 67 3.28 4.21 6.96
C PHE A 67 2.45 2.98 6.64
N ARG A 68 3.11 1.83 6.48
CA ARG A 68 2.49 0.53 6.19
C ARG A 68 2.89 -0.48 7.25
N LEU A 69 1.88 -1.11 7.86
CA LEU A 69 2.07 -2.24 8.76
C LEU A 69 1.66 -3.50 8.03
N GLY A 70 2.53 -4.50 7.99
CA GLY A 70 2.30 -5.78 7.32
C GLY A 70 2.31 -6.96 8.29
N VAL A 71 1.58 -8.01 7.93
CA VAL A 71 1.52 -9.32 8.59
C VAL A 71 1.57 -10.40 7.52
N HIS A 72 2.51 -11.34 7.65
CA HIS A 72 2.77 -12.42 6.69
C HIS A 72 2.95 -13.76 7.41
N GLU A 73 2.09 -14.72 7.10
CA GLU A 73 2.19 -16.08 7.61
C GLU A 73 2.07 -17.08 6.45
N PRO A 74 3.07 -17.96 6.21
CA PRO A 74 4.38 -17.99 6.84
C PRO A 74 5.21 -16.72 6.51
N PRO A 75 6.26 -16.41 7.30
CA PRO A 75 7.11 -15.24 7.07
C PRO A 75 7.69 -15.26 5.66
N VAL A 76 7.62 -14.13 4.95
CA VAL A 76 8.22 -13.99 3.61
C VAL A 76 9.75 -13.90 3.73
N SER A 77 10.47 -14.74 2.99
CA SER A 77 11.94 -14.88 3.08
C SER A 77 12.73 -13.63 2.64
N PHE A 78 12.07 -12.66 2.01
CA PHE A 78 12.67 -11.40 1.55
C PHE A 78 12.43 -10.22 2.49
N ALA A 79 11.64 -10.39 3.56
CA ALA A 79 11.55 -9.38 4.60
C ALA A 79 12.83 -9.42 5.44
N SER A 80 13.48 -8.26 5.60
CA SER A 80 14.66 -8.04 6.47
C SER A 80 14.47 -8.52 7.91
N GLN A 81 13.22 -8.80 8.31
CA GLN A 81 12.86 -9.33 9.61
C GLN A 81 12.11 -10.64 9.40
N ASN A 82 12.66 -11.75 9.93
CA ASN A 82 12.02 -13.07 10.02
C ASN A 82 10.79 -13.05 10.96
N SER A 83 9.99 -12.01 10.89
CA SER A 83 8.89 -11.68 11.80
C SER A 83 7.59 -11.80 11.04
N VAL A 84 6.57 -12.36 11.70
CA VAL A 84 5.22 -12.48 11.16
C VAL A 84 4.56 -11.12 10.93
N SER A 85 5.05 -10.04 11.56
CA SER A 85 4.55 -8.68 11.36
C SER A 85 5.66 -7.63 11.43
N GLY A 86 5.43 -6.46 10.80
CA GLY A 86 6.42 -5.38 10.80
C GLY A 86 5.97 -4.06 10.17
N LEU A 87 6.77 -3.01 10.41
CA LEU A 87 6.68 -1.73 9.70
C LEU A 87 7.41 -1.85 8.36
N GLU A 88 6.66 -1.91 7.28
CA GLU A 88 7.20 -2.09 5.94
C GLU A 88 7.62 -0.74 5.36
N HIS A 89 6.67 0.21 5.31
CA HIS A 89 6.88 1.52 4.70
C HIS A 89 6.72 2.64 5.70
N ARG A 90 7.51 3.70 5.53
CA ARG A 90 7.39 4.98 6.22
C ARG A 90 7.88 6.10 5.32
N PHE A 91 7.16 7.21 5.25
CA PHE A 91 7.63 8.38 4.53
C PHE A 91 7.04 9.68 5.06
N LEU A 92 7.73 10.77 4.76
CA LEU A 92 7.23 12.13 4.82
C LEU A 92 7.40 12.78 3.45
N GLU A 93 6.34 13.40 2.94
CA GLU A 93 6.28 14.06 1.65
C GLU A 93 5.79 15.50 1.80
N TYR A 94 6.37 16.38 0.99
CA TYR A 94 5.92 17.74 0.75
C TYR A 94 5.67 17.96 -0.74
N ARG A 95 4.54 18.57 -1.09
CA ARG A 95 4.18 18.86 -2.48
C ARG A 95 3.59 20.25 -2.63
N LYS A 96 4.19 21.10 -3.47
CA LYS A 96 3.67 22.43 -3.78
C LYS A 96 4.13 22.89 -5.17
N GLY A 97 3.20 23.40 -5.99
CA GLY A 97 3.54 24.10 -7.23
C GLY A 97 4.42 23.32 -8.22
N GLY A 98 4.22 22.00 -8.34
CA GLY A 98 5.01 21.13 -9.22
C GLY A 98 6.31 20.59 -8.60
N PHE A 99 6.69 21.06 -7.42
CA PHE A 99 7.76 20.48 -6.61
C PHE A 99 7.22 19.38 -5.70
N LEU A 100 7.95 18.27 -5.60
CA LEU A 100 7.73 17.17 -4.68
C LEU A 100 9.05 16.81 -4.01
N ALA A 101 9.06 16.80 -2.69
CA ALA A 101 10.15 16.25 -1.89
C ALA A 101 9.60 15.14 -1.00
N ARG A 102 10.27 13.99 -0.98
CA ARG A 102 9.93 12.87 -0.10
C ARG A 102 11.18 12.31 0.54
N VAL A 103 11.08 11.99 1.82
CA VAL A 103 12.07 11.23 2.58
C VAL A 103 11.42 9.96 3.11
N GLY A 104 12.14 8.84 3.04
CA GLY A 104 11.65 7.51 3.40
C GLY A 104 11.34 6.67 2.18
N ASN A 105 10.33 5.82 2.28
CA ASN A 105 9.96 4.83 1.29
C ASN A 105 9.20 5.42 0.09
N PHE A 106 9.64 5.07 -1.12
CA PHE A 106 8.99 5.49 -2.35
C PHE A 106 9.19 4.51 -3.51
N TYR A 107 8.26 4.63 -4.45
CA TYR A 107 8.34 4.03 -5.78
C TYR A 107 8.56 5.11 -6.83
N SER A 108 9.29 4.78 -7.90
CA SER A 108 9.60 5.74 -8.96
C SER A 108 9.81 5.07 -10.31
N LEU A 109 9.32 5.73 -11.35
CA LEU A 109 9.55 5.39 -12.75
C LEU A 109 10.28 6.55 -13.41
N PHE A 110 11.54 6.35 -13.79
CA PHE A 110 12.35 7.35 -14.49
C PHE A 110 12.73 6.88 -15.88
N GLY A 111 12.70 7.79 -16.86
CA GLY A 111 13.01 7.46 -18.26
C GLY A 111 12.13 6.36 -18.82
N ARG A 112 10.81 6.39 -18.55
CA ARG A 112 9.84 5.33 -18.93
C ARG A 112 10.13 3.95 -18.32
N GLY A 113 10.93 3.90 -17.25
CA GLY A 113 11.36 2.66 -16.62
C GLY A 113 12.65 2.06 -17.20
N LEU A 114 13.31 2.73 -18.16
CA LEU A 114 14.59 2.28 -18.72
C LEU A 114 15.78 2.56 -17.80
N ILE A 115 15.70 3.64 -17.01
CA ILE A 115 16.77 4.04 -16.08
C ILE A 115 16.45 3.57 -14.67
N LEU A 116 15.22 3.80 -14.21
CA LEU A 116 14.77 3.36 -12.90
C LEU A 116 13.33 2.88 -13.00
N ARG A 117 13.13 1.65 -12.51
CA ARG A 117 11.82 1.04 -12.38
C ARG A 117 11.66 0.42 -10.99
N SER A 118 11.14 1.22 -10.07
CA SER A 118 10.76 0.80 -8.73
C SER A 118 9.23 0.83 -8.64
N PHE A 119 8.65 -0.35 -8.41
CA PHE A 119 7.21 -0.55 -8.30
C PHE A 119 6.92 -1.76 -7.42
N GLU A 120 5.68 -1.79 -6.93
CA GLU A 120 5.09 -2.92 -6.27
C GLU A 120 4.16 -3.65 -7.24
N ASN A 121 4.29 -4.97 -7.33
CA ASN A 121 3.36 -5.83 -8.05
C ASN A 121 3.02 -7.04 -7.19
N ARG A 122 1.77 -7.06 -6.72
CA ARG A 122 1.28 -8.08 -5.79
C ARG A 122 1.09 -9.44 -6.44
N THR A 123 0.60 -9.49 -7.69
CA THR A 123 0.47 -10.74 -8.44
C THR A 123 1.81 -11.43 -8.64
N LEU A 124 2.88 -10.66 -8.85
CA LEU A 124 4.25 -11.17 -9.00
C LEU A 124 5.00 -11.28 -7.67
N ARG A 125 4.38 -10.90 -6.55
CA ARG A 125 5.04 -10.77 -5.23
C ARG A 125 6.36 -9.99 -5.29
N TRP A 126 6.39 -8.95 -6.11
CA TRP A 126 7.56 -8.10 -6.33
C TRP A 126 7.39 -6.78 -5.59
N ASP A 127 8.39 -6.42 -4.79
CA ASP A 127 8.46 -5.13 -4.12
C ASP A 127 9.83 -4.48 -4.36
N GLY A 128 9.85 -3.46 -5.21
CA GLY A 128 11.04 -2.67 -5.51
C GLY A 128 11.15 -1.39 -4.67
N ASN A 129 10.64 -1.36 -3.44
CA ASN A 129 10.63 -0.18 -2.58
C ASN A 129 12.04 0.40 -2.37
N ILE A 130 12.18 1.72 -2.53
CA ILE A 130 13.42 2.46 -2.27
C ILE A 130 13.23 3.26 -0.98
N ASP A 131 14.16 3.13 -0.03
CA ASP A 131 14.26 4.01 1.12
C ASP A 131 15.34 5.07 0.88
N GLY A 132 14.95 6.35 0.90
CA GLY A 132 15.90 7.45 0.69
C GLY A 132 15.24 8.79 0.49
N VAL A 133 15.86 9.65 -0.31
CA VAL A 133 15.34 10.98 -0.63
C VAL A 133 14.96 11.04 -2.11
N LYS A 134 13.75 11.53 -2.39
CA LYS A 134 13.22 11.74 -3.73
C LYS A 134 12.84 13.21 -3.90
N LEU A 135 13.38 13.82 -4.95
CA LEU A 135 13.05 15.17 -5.37
C LEU A 135 12.54 15.13 -6.82
N GLU A 136 11.36 15.68 -7.06
CA GLU A 136 10.84 15.89 -8.41
C GLU A 136 10.44 17.35 -8.58
N TYR A 137 10.73 17.90 -9.76
CA TYR A 137 10.19 19.17 -10.20
C TYR A 137 9.58 19.00 -11.60
N ARG A 138 8.32 19.38 -11.75
CA ARG A 138 7.61 19.33 -13.03
C ARG A 138 7.21 20.74 -13.44
N HIS A 139 7.86 21.23 -14.50
CA HIS A 139 7.46 22.47 -15.15
C HIS A 139 6.40 22.16 -16.20
N ARG A 140 5.20 22.75 -16.08
CA ARG A 140 4.21 22.75 -17.17
C ARG A 140 4.47 23.99 -18.01
N TYR A 141 4.86 23.81 -19.27
CA TYR A 141 4.76 24.88 -20.26
C TYR A 141 3.28 25.06 -20.61
N ALA A 142 2.82 26.32 -20.60
CA ALA A 142 1.49 26.72 -21.02
C ALA A 142 1.37 26.71 -22.55
#